data_AF-A0AA38SBH2-F1
#
_entry.id   AF-A0AA38SBH2-F1
#
_cell.length_a   1.000
_cell.length_b   1.000
_cell.length_c   1.000
_cell.angle_alpha   90.00
_cell.angle_beta   90.00
_cell.angle_gamma   90.00
#
_symmetry.space_group_name_H-M   'P 1'
#
loop_
_entity.id
_entity.type
_entity.pdbx_description
1 polymer ?
#
loop_
_entity_poly.entity_id
_entity_poly.type
_entity_poly.pdbx_seq_one_letter_code
_entity_poly.pdbx_strand_id
1 'polypeptide(L)'
;MNPNDRNLASRRAKCKRRGEPETPSKPSFKVDVTHTGFPPEYPPDYNVDIKFYTTPHYHLRSKKLFDTMKRKDKIKAKYGVLLHTHMAESPTSATTKQSCIANKHVVLSGGGEDMEASSSLVVCFGEMLIDFVPLVSGVSLSEAPVFEKNAGGAPANVAVGISRLGGSSAFIGKVGADPFGYMLADILKQNKVNNSGMRFDHNARTALAFISLRSDGEREFLFFRNPSADTLLQESELDVNLIKQAKIFHFGSISLIDEPCRSTHLAAIAMAKKSGSILSYDVNLRLPLWPSEDAARKGIMSIWDQADVIKVSEDEITFLTGGDDPYDDNVVMNKLFHPNLKLLLVSEGAKGCRYYTKQFKGRVAGVKVKPIDTTGAGDAFVGGILSILASDINLYKDEKRLREALLFANACGALVVTKKGAIPAMPTREEVYQILKQGGRGVVG
;
A
#
# COMPACT_ATOMS: atom_id res chain seq x y z
N MET A 1 -17.90 -58.49 -40.22
CA MET A 1 -19.26 -58.92 -39.82
C MET A 1 -20.17 -57.70 -39.90
N ASN A 2 -21.31 -57.89 -40.55
CA ASN A 2 -22.27 -56.88 -41.04
C ASN A 2 -23.14 -56.27 -39.90
N PRO A 3 -24.04 -55.30 -40.16
CA PRO A 3 -24.31 -54.10 -39.36
C PRO A 3 -25.82 -54.08 -38.96
N ASN A 4 -26.44 -52.88 -38.88
CA ASN A 4 -27.89 -52.59 -38.80
C ASN A 4 -28.48 -52.57 -37.37
N ASP A 5 -29.39 -51.68 -36.96
CA ASP A 5 -30.25 -50.68 -37.61
C ASP A 5 -30.61 -49.63 -36.52
N ARG A 6 -30.49 -48.32 -36.78
CA ARG A 6 -31.59 -47.39 -37.15
C ARG A 6 -32.85 -47.43 -36.26
N ASN A 7 -33.10 -46.24 -35.70
CA ASN A 7 -34.31 -45.42 -35.87
C ASN A 7 -35.36 -45.30 -34.74
N LEU A 8 -35.72 -44.02 -34.55
CA LEU A 8 -37.08 -43.48 -34.31
C LEU A 8 -37.70 -43.62 -32.91
N ALA A 9 -37.80 -42.50 -32.19
CA ALA A 9 -39.02 -41.68 -32.16
C ALA A 9 -39.26 -40.99 -30.81
N SER A 10 -39.48 -39.68 -30.92
CA SER A 10 -40.11 -38.78 -29.98
C SER A 10 -41.35 -39.34 -29.27
N ARG A 11 -41.47 -39.12 -27.94
CA ARG A 11 -42.76 -38.90 -27.28
C ARG A 11 -42.66 -37.82 -26.21
N ARG A 12 -43.31 -36.69 -26.48
CA ARG A 12 -43.79 -35.71 -25.49
C ARG A 12 -44.83 -36.40 -24.61
N ALA A 13 -44.73 -36.25 -23.30
CA ALA A 13 -45.86 -36.41 -22.38
C ALA A 13 -45.91 -35.21 -21.42
N LYS A 14 -46.94 -34.38 -21.60
CA LYS A 14 -47.42 -33.40 -20.62
C LYS A 14 -48.03 -34.17 -19.43
N CYS A 15 -47.67 -33.82 -18.20
CA CYS A 15 -48.61 -33.98 -17.08
C CYS A 15 -48.36 -33.02 -15.91
N LYS A 16 -49.33 -32.11 -15.77
CA LYS A 16 -49.97 -31.54 -14.56
C LYS A 16 -49.13 -31.13 -13.34
N ARG A 17 -49.21 -29.80 -13.11
CA ARG A 17 -49.29 -29.03 -11.86
C ARG A 17 -49.41 -29.85 -10.56
N ARG A 18 -48.51 -29.59 -9.63
CA ARG A 18 -48.72 -29.68 -8.17
C ARG A 18 -48.35 -28.33 -7.56
N GLY A 19 -49.19 -27.87 -6.63
CA GLY A 19 -49.24 -26.51 -6.12
C GLY A 19 -48.00 -26.07 -5.36
N GLU A 20 -47.73 -24.77 -5.47
CA GLU A 20 -46.79 -24.03 -4.63
C GLU A 20 -47.42 -23.82 -3.24
N PRO A 21 -46.65 -23.93 -2.15
CA PRO A 21 -47.10 -23.49 -0.83
C PRO A 21 -46.99 -21.96 -0.73
N GLU A 22 -48.07 -21.32 -0.28
CA GLU A 22 -48.13 -19.90 0.03
C GLU A 22 -47.05 -19.51 1.04
N THR A 23 -46.28 -18.47 0.72
CA THR A 23 -45.34 -17.83 1.64
C THR A 23 -46.04 -16.67 2.35
N PRO A 24 -45.95 -16.55 3.69
CA PRO A 24 -46.57 -15.43 4.39
C PRO A 24 -45.80 -14.13 4.11
N SER A 25 -46.57 -13.09 3.80
CA SER A 25 -46.14 -11.73 3.49
C SER A 25 -45.21 -11.13 4.54
N LYS A 26 -44.06 -10.59 4.10
CA LYS A 26 -43.17 -9.75 4.92
C LYS A 26 -43.87 -8.40 5.23
N PRO A 27 -43.76 -7.86 6.46
CA PRO A 27 -44.25 -6.52 6.74
C PRO A 27 -43.35 -5.48 6.05
N SER A 28 -43.97 -4.58 5.30
CA SER A 28 -43.35 -3.40 4.71
C SER A 28 -43.20 -2.31 5.78
N PHE A 29 -41.97 -1.87 6.06
CA PHE A 29 -41.73 -0.64 6.80
C PHE A 29 -41.72 0.54 5.82
N LYS A 30 -42.74 1.39 5.88
CA LYS A 30 -42.71 2.74 5.30
C LYS A 30 -42.09 3.67 6.33
N VAL A 31 -41.06 4.42 5.93
CA VAL A 31 -40.55 5.56 6.70
C VAL A 31 -41.10 6.81 6.06
N ASP A 32 -42.05 7.47 6.74
CA ASP A 32 -42.48 8.82 6.40
C ASP A 32 -41.44 9.82 6.92
N VAL A 33 -40.80 10.55 6.00
CA VAL A 33 -39.91 11.66 6.34
C VAL A 33 -40.77 12.92 6.42
N THR A 34 -41.02 13.41 7.63
CA THR A 34 -41.58 14.74 7.86
C THR A 34 -40.44 15.72 8.17
N HIS A 35 -40.29 16.74 7.33
CA HIS A 35 -39.41 17.88 7.57
C HIS A 35 -40.07 18.87 8.52
N THR A 36 -39.44 19.09 9.67
CA THR A 36 -39.57 20.30 10.51
C THR A 36 -38.16 20.58 11.03
N GLY A 37 -37.48 21.68 10.76
CA GLY A 37 -37.80 23.07 11.10
C GLY A 37 -36.90 23.49 12.27
N PHE A 38 -35.72 24.06 12.00
CA PHE A 38 -34.87 24.74 13.01
C PHE A 38 -35.54 26.06 13.43
N PRO A 39 -35.39 26.55 14.68
CA PRO A 39 -34.26 27.44 15.06
C PRO A 39 -33.88 27.38 16.58
N PRO A 40 -33.23 28.39 17.21
CA PRO A 40 -31.79 28.49 17.46
C PRO A 40 -31.39 28.51 18.96
N GLU A 41 -30.08 28.68 19.20
CA GLU A 41 -29.40 29.10 20.46
C GLU A 41 -28.89 28.01 21.42
N TYR A 42 -27.58 28.07 21.66
CA TYR A 42 -26.83 27.34 22.69
C TYR A 42 -26.74 28.17 23.99
N PRO A 43 -26.78 27.50 25.16
CA PRO A 43 -25.98 27.93 26.31
C PRO A 43 -25.07 26.80 26.84
N PRO A 44 -24.07 27.13 27.68
CA PRO A 44 -22.97 26.25 28.03
C PRO A 44 -23.34 25.36 29.23
N ASP A 45 -23.00 24.06 29.15
CA ASP A 45 -22.56 23.18 30.25
C ASP A 45 -22.61 21.73 29.77
N TYR A 46 -21.45 21.18 29.42
CA TYR A 46 -21.32 19.76 29.05
C TYR A 46 -21.35 18.88 30.31
N ASN A 47 -22.53 18.39 30.67
CA ASN A 47 -22.64 17.12 31.40
C ASN A 47 -22.72 15.98 30.39
N VAL A 48 -21.71 15.10 30.40
CA VAL A 48 -21.70 13.89 29.58
C VAL A 48 -22.65 12.87 30.20
N ASP A 49 -23.89 12.85 29.73
CA ASP A 49 -24.85 11.79 30.05
C ASP A 49 -24.50 10.52 29.26
N ILE A 50 -23.90 9.54 29.92
CA ILE A 50 -23.68 8.21 29.36
C ILE A 50 -25.03 7.47 29.37
N LYS A 51 -25.76 7.54 28.26
CA LYS A 51 -26.95 6.69 28.05
C LYS A 51 -26.52 5.28 27.65
N PHE A 52 -26.68 4.33 28.57
CA PHE A 52 -26.60 2.90 28.26
C PHE A 52 -27.91 2.46 27.60
N TYR A 53 -27.84 2.04 26.33
CA TYR A 53 -28.93 1.31 25.69
C TYR A 53 -28.81 -0.16 26.07
N THR A 54 -29.64 -0.62 27.01
CA THR A 54 -29.79 -2.05 27.31
C THR A 54 -30.91 -2.64 26.46
N THR A 55 -30.57 -3.48 25.50
CA THR A 55 -31.52 -4.41 24.86
C THR A 55 -31.92 -5.50 25.86
N PRO A 56 -33.20 -5.91 25.92
CA PRO A 56 -33.64 -6.94 26.85
C PRO A 56 -33.25 -8.34 26.34
N HIS A 57 -33.00 -9.25 27.28
CA HIS A 57 -32.66 -10.67 27.15
C HIS A 57 -31.16 -11.00 27.14
N TYR A 58 -30.60 -11.18 28.33
CA TYR A 58 -29.96 -12.43 28.82
C TYR A 58 -29.50 -12.18 30.26
N HIS A 59 -30.36 -12.51 31.23
CA HIS A 59 -29.99 -12.61 32.64
C HIS A 59 -29.27 -13.94 32.86
N LEU A 60 -27.99 -13.92 33.25
CA LEU A 60 -27.44 -14.65 34.42
C LEU A 60 -25.90 -14.64 34.39
N ARG A 61 -25.31 -14.33 35.56
CA ARG A 61 -23.88 -14.35 35.95
C ARG A 61 -23.01 -13.12 35.62
N SER A 62 -23.17 -12.04 36.39
CA SER A 62 -22.07 -11.09 36.61
C SER A 62 -22.11 -10.38 37.98
N LYS A 63 -22.56 -11.06 39.05
CA LYS A 63 -22.42 -10.51 40.42
C LYS A 63 -20.98 -10.55 40.95
N LYS A 64 -20.05 -11.22 40.25
CA LYS A 64 -18.61 -11.33 40.62
C LYS A 64 -17.71 -10.29 39.95
N LEU A 65 -18.21 -9.55 38.95
CA LEU A 65 -17.41 -8.57 38.20
C LEU A 65 -17.44 -7.18 38.86
N PHE A 66 -18.50 -6.88 39.61
CA PHE A 66 -18.71 -5.57 40.24
C PHE A 66 -17.80 -5.33 41.47
N ASP A 67 -17.48 -6.37 42.24
CA ASP A 67 -16.60 -6.26 43.41
C ASP A 67 -15.11 -6.12 43.07
N THR A 68 -14.72 -6.50 41.85
CA THR A 68 -13.32 -6.40 41.38
C THR A 68 -12.97 -4.98 40.92
N MET A 69 -13.95 -4.18 40.47
CA MET A 69 -13.72 -2.81 39.99
C MET A 69 -13.55 -1.80 41.13
N LYS A 70 -14.19 -1.99 42.30
CA LYS A 70 -14.01 -1.10 43.47
C LYS A 70 -12.64 -1.19 44.15
N ARG A 71 -11.80 -2.16 43.78
CA ARG A 71 -10.41 -2.27 44.29
C ARG A 71 -9.36 -1.52 43.47
N LYS A 72 -9.70 -0.95 42.30
CA LYS A 72 -8.72 -0.26 41.43
C LYS A 72 -8.66 1.27 41.57
N ASP A 73 -9.59 1.90 42.30
CA ASP A 73 -9.56 3.35 42.55
C ASP A 73 -8.56 3.80 43.63
N LYS A 74 -7.74 2.89 44.17
CA LYS A 74 -6.63 3.22 45.08
C LYS A 74 -5.26 3.40 44.41
N ILE A 75 -5.16 3.31 43.08
CA ILE A 75 -3.89 3.47 42.33
C ILE A 75 -3.95 4.69 41.39
N LYS A 76 -4.45 5.82 41.87
CA LYS A 76 -4.33 7.13 41.20
C LYS A 76 -3.78 8.25 42.09
N ALA A 77 -3.19 7.91 43.23
CA ALA A 77 -2.58 8.85 44.17
C ALA A 77 -1.05 8.69 44.32
N LYS A 78 -0.33 8.22 43.29
CA LYS A 78 1.14 8.03 43.38
C LYS A 78 1.98 8.66 42.25
N TYR A 79 1.37 9.34 41.28
CA TYR A 79 2.12 10.04 40.23
C TYR A 79 1.52 11.43 40.03
N GLY A 80 1.97 12.38 40.84
CA GLY A 80 1.67 13.79 40.69
C GLY A 80 2.47 14.38 39.53
N VAL A 81 1.78 15.00 38.58
CA VAL A 81 2.38 15.89 37.59
C VAL A 81 1.70 17.24 37.74
N LEU A 82 2.48 18.23 38.18
CA LEU A 82 2.11 19.64 38.23
C LEU A 82 1.85 20.14 36.81
N LEU A 83 0.70 20.76 36.58
CA LEU A 83 0.47 21.65 35.44
C LEU A 83 0.47 23.09 35.97
N HIS A 84 1.52 23.84 35.67
CA HIS A 84 1.54 25.29 35.82
C HIS A 84 0.80 25.93 34.64
N THR A 85 -0.22 26.72 34.94
CA THR A 85 -0.84 27.66 34.01
C THR A 85 -0.15 29.02 34.12
N HIS A 86 0.34 29.55 33.00
CA HIS A 86 0.66 30.96 32.87
C HIS A 86 -0.22 31.58 31.78
N MET A 87 -1.05 32.53 32.19
CA MET A 87 -1.60 33.55 31.33
C MET A 87 -0.50 34.57 31.00
N ALA A 88 -0.43 35.03 29.76
CA ALA A 88 0.27 36.26 29.43
C ALA A 88 -0.44 36.97 28.28
N GLU A 89 -0.70 38.24 28.53
CA GLU A 89 -1.39 39.23 27.70
C GLU A 89 -0.55 39.65 26.49
N SER A 90 -1.25 40.17 25.48
CA SER A 90 -0.71 40.88 24.33
C SER A 90 -0.20 42.28 24.70
N PRO A 91 0.82 42.78 23.98
CA PRO A 91 0.80 44.18 23.59
C PRO A 91 1.22 44.45 22.13
N THR A 92 0.84 45.65 21.73
CA THR A 92 0.85 46.31 20.42
C THR A 92 2.21 46.78 19.89
N SER A 93 2.24 46.89 18.55
CA SER A 93 3.10 47.66 17.62
C SER A 93 4.33 48.44 18.12
N ALA A 94 5.48 48.24 17.46
CA ALA A 94 6.39 49.32 17.04
C ALA A 94 7.35 48.88 15.91
N THR A 95 7.53 49.77 14.94
CA THR A 95 8.34 49.71 13.72
C THR A 95 9.83 49.98 14.01
N THR A 96 10.78 49.24 13.43
CA THR A 96 12.14 49.76 13.12
C THR A 96 12.81 48.96 11.98
N LYS A 97 13.56 49.68 11.13
CA LYS A 97 14.21 49.30 9.87
C LYS A 97 15.56 48.56 10.04
N GLN A 98 16.00 47.98 8.90
CA GLN A 98 17.38 47.62 8.47
C GLN A 98 17.97 46.32 9.07
N SER A 99 18.66 45.44 8.33
CA SER A 99 19.37 45.56 7.05
C SER A 99 19.37 44.26 6.24
N CYS A 100 19.30 44.39 4.91
CA CYS A 100 19.50 43.33 3.93
C CYS A 100 20.97 42.89 3.85
N ILE A 101 21.22 41.58 3.73
CA ILE A 101 22.44 41.04 3.14
C ILE A 101 22.04 40.35 1.84
N ALA A 102 22.47 40.95 0.73
CA ALA A 102 22.24 40.49 -0.63
C ALA A 102 23.14 39.29 -0.96
N ASN A 103 22.56 38.19 -1.41
CA ASN A 103 23.28 37.19 -2.21
C ASN A 103 22.86 37.35 -3.67
N LYS A 104 23.87 37.61 -4.51
CA LYS A 104 23.78 37.88 -5.94
C LYS A 104 23.06 36.73 -6.67
N HIS A 105 21.90 37.03 -7.23
CA HIS A 105 21.34 36.27 -8.34
C HIS A 105 22.02 36.73 -9.63
N VAL A 106 22.69 35.79 -10.31
CA VAL A 106 23.11 35.95 -11.70
C VAL A 106 21.87 35.81 -12.57
N VAL A 107 21.50 36.90 -13.24
CA VAL A 107 20.47 36.91 -14.28
C VAL A 107 21.13 36.42 -15.56
N LEU A 108 20.72 35.24 -16.05
CA LEU A 108 20.92 34.83 -17.42
C LEU A 108 19.61 35.05 -18.16
N SER A 109 19.57 36.14 -18.93
CA SER A 109 18.56 36.37 -19.97
C SER A 109 18.96 35.58 -21.22
N GLY A 110 18.12 34.64 -21.63
CA GLY A 110 18.24 33.93 -22.90
C GLY A 110 16.95 33.16 -23.16
N GLY A 111 16.27 33.49 -24.27
CA GLY A 111 14.97 32.95 -24.63
C GLY A 111 14.94 31.42 -24.63
N GLY A 112 13.91 30.86 -24.01
CA GLY A 112 13.64 29.43 -24.00
C GLY A 112 12.33 29.18 -24.73
N GLU A 113 12.43 28.48 -25.86
CA GLU A 113 11.35 27.69 -26.42
C GLU A 113 10.72 26.84 -25.29
N ASP A 114 9.40 26.72 -25.30
CA ASP A 114 8.63 25.89 -24.37
C ASP A 114 9.08 24.42 -24.50
N MET A 115 10.13 24.04 -23.78
CA MET A 115 10.39 22.66 -23.46
C MET A 115 9.27 22.23 -22.52
N GLU A 116 8.26 21.58 -23.10
CA GLU A 116 7.27 20.79 -22.38
C GLU A 116 8.02 20.00 -21.29
N ALA A 117 7.80 20.37 -20.02
CA ALA A 117 8.48 19.75 -18.90
C ALA A 117 8.18 18.25 -18.93
N SER A 118 9.12 17.45 -19.43
CA SER A 118 9.00 16.01 -19.57
C SER A 118 8.60 15.43 -18.22
N SER A 119 7.34 15.02 -18.10
CA SER A 119 6.74 14.54 -16.86
C SER A 119 7.57 13.39 -16.31
N SER A 120 8.03 13.50 -15.05
CA SER A 120 8.66 12.43 -14.27
C SER A 120 7.62 11.67 -13.41
N LEU A 121 6.34 11.73 -13.80
CA LEU A 121 5.26 11.13 -13.04
C LEU A 121 5.38 9.61 -12.98
N VAL A 122 5.33 9.07 -11.76
CA VAL A 122 5.16 7.63 -11.51
C VAL A 122 3.72 7.37 -11.09
N VAL A 123 3.00 6.56 -11.85
CA VAL A 123 1.63 6.13 -11.51
C VAL A 123 1.71 4.75 -10.87
N CYS A 124 1.29 4.63 -9.61
CA CYS A 124 1.24 3.38 -8.87
C CYS A 124 -0.20 2.83 -8.88
N PHE A 125 -0.35 1.58 -9.32
CA PHE A 125 -1.64 0.91 -9.48
C PHE A 125 -1.75 -0.27 -8.51
N GLY A 126 -2.87 -0.36 -7.79
CA GLY A 126 -3.27 -1.57 -7.08
C GLY A 126 -4.02 -1.28 -5.78
N GLU A 127 -3.67 -2.02 -4.73
CA GLU A 127 -4.39 -1.98 -3.46
C GLU A 127 -3.91 -0.88 -2.51
N MET A 128 -4.85 -0.37 -1.71
CA MET A 128 -4.58 0.42 -0.52
C MET A 128 -5.55 -0.04 0.58
N LEU A 129 -5.02 -0.33 1.76
CA LEU A 129 -5.74 -1.05 2.80
C LEU A 129 -5.31 -0.62 4.21
N ILE A 130 -6.00 -1.14 5.22
CA ILE A 130 -5.62 -0.94 6.63
C ILE A 130 -4.88 -2.16 7.16
N ASP A 131 -3.65 -1.95 7.61
CA ASP A 131 -2.86 -2.93 8.34
C ASP A 131 -3.13 -2.79 9.85
N PHE A 132 -3.61 -3.85 10.48
CA PHE A 132 -3.74 -3.98 11.92
C PHE A 132 -2.54 -4.78 12.46
N VAL A 133 -1.66 -4.09 13.16
CA VAL A 133 -0.42 -4.66 13.73
C VAL A 133 -0.56 -4.67 15.26
N PRO A 134 -0.24 -5.77 15.95
CA PRO A 134 -0.34 -5.83 17.40
C PRO A 134 0.67 -4.88 18.05
N LEU A 135 0.24 -4.20 19.11
CA LEU A 135 1.16 -3.37 19.92
C LEU A 135 2.11 -4.21 20.77
N VAL A 136 1.79 -5.48 20.99
CA VAL A 136 2.60 -6.46 21.70
C VAL A 136 3.29 -7.36 20.68
N SER A 137 4.61 -7.49 20.75
CA SER A 137 5.38 -8.37 19.87
C SER A 137 5.36 -9.82 20.36
N GLY A 138 5.57 -10.76 19.44
CA GLY A 138 5.79 -12.17 19.77
C GLY A 138 4.52 -12.97 20.09
N VAL A 139 3.35 -12.44 19.77
CA VAL A 139 2.04 -13.07 20.03
C VAL A 139 1.39 -13.53 18.73
N SER A 140 0.45 -14.49 18.79
CA SER A 140 -0.43 -14.79 17.64
C SER A 140 -1.51 -13.73 17.45
N LEU A 141 -2.21 -13.77 16.30
CA LEU A 141 -3.38 -12.93 16.06
C LEU A 141 -4.50 -13.16 17.09
N SER A 142 -4.65 -14.39 17.57
CA SER A 142 -5.68 -14.76 18.55
C SER A 142 -5.38 -14.28 19.97
N GLU A 143 -4.09 -14.09 20.30
CA GLU A 143 -3.64 -13.67 21.63
C GLU A 143 -3.43 -12.16 21.72
N ALA A 144 -3.29 -11.48 20.58
CA ALA A 144 -3.07 -10.04 20.50
C ALA A 144 -4.25 -9.27 21.14
N PRO A 145 -4.01 -8.52 22.24
CA PRO A 145 -5.10 -7.84 22.95
C PRO A 145 -5.49 -6.51 22.31
N VAL A 146 -4.58 -5.89 21.55
CA VAL A 146 -4.74 -4.56 20.96
C VAL A 146 -4.00 -4.52 19.64
N PHE A 147 -4.67 -4.00 18.62
CA PHE A 147 -4.10 -3.71 17.31
C PHE A 147 -4.04 -2.21 17.07
N GLU A 148 -2.93 -1.76 16.50
CA GLU A 148 -2.77 -0.42 15.95
C GLU A 148 -3.10 -0.46 14.45
N LYS A 149 -3.97 0.44 14.02
CA LYS A 149 -4.29 0.61 12.60
C LYS A 149 -3.21 1.45 11.91
N ASN A 150 -2.75 0.98 10.76
CA ASN A 150 -1.79 1.65 9.90
C ASN A 150 -2.31 1.66 8.47
N ALA A 151 -1.94 2.68 7.69
CA ALA A 151 -2.21 2.67 6.26
C ALA A 151 -1.15 1.82 5.56
N GLY A 152 -1.62 0.97 4.64
CA GLY A 152 -0.77 0.05 3.88
C GLY A 152 -1.27 -0.15 2.44
N GLY A 153 -0.74 -1.19 1.81
CA GLY A 153 -0.86 -1.44 0.37
C GLY A 153 0.44 -1.05 -0.34
N ALA A 154 1.08 -2.00 -1.01
CA ALA A 154 2.43 -1.81 -1.54
C ALA A 154 2.49 -0.71 -2.61
N PRO A 155 1.56 -0.63 -3.59
CA PRO A 155 1.59 0.46 -4.57
C PRO A 155 1.38 1.84 -3.93
N ALA A 156 0.54 1.94 -2.88
CA ALA A 156 0.35 3.18 -2.13
C ALA A 156 1.61 3.59 -1.34
N ASN A 157 2.28 2.62 -0.72
CA ASN A 157 3.56 2.82 -0.03
C ASN A 157 4.64 3.36 -1.00
N VAL A 158 4.75 2.78 -2.20
CA VAL A 158 5.68 3.25 -3.24
C VAL A 158 5.34 4.68 -3.67
N ALA A 159 4.06 4.98 -3.91
CA ALA A 159 3.62 6.32 -4.31
C ALA A 159 4.00 7.38 -3.26
N VAL A 160 3.75 7.09 -1.97
CA VAL A 160 4.14 7.99 -0.87
C VAL A 160 5.65 8.11 -0.75
N GLY A 161 6.38 6.99 -0.88
CA GLY A 161 7.84 6.98 -0.87
C GLY A 161 8.43 7.92 -1.91
N ILE A 162 7.95 7.84 -3.16
CA ILE A 162 8.38 8.72 -4.25
C ILE A 162 8.09 10.19 -3.93
N SER A 163 6.88 10.50 -3.44
CA SER A 163 6.51 11.89 -3.14
C SER A 163 7.31 12.49 -1.98
N ARG A 164 7.59 11.71 -0.92
CA ARG A 164 8.45 12.15 0.20
C ARG A 164 9.90 12.40 -0.20
N LEU A 165 10.39 11.69 -1.21
CA LEU A 165 11.70 11.95 -1.81
C LEU A 165 11.69 13.21 -2.71
N GLY A 166 10.52 13.83 -2.92
CA GLY A 166 10.34 15.01 -3.77
C GLY A 166 10.06 14.69 -5.24
N GLY A 167 9.75 13.44 -5.57
CA GLY A 167 9.29 13.03 -6.90
C GLY A 167 7.80 13.31 -7.13
N SER A 168 7.35 13.12 -8.37
CA SER A 168 5.93 13.22 -8.72
C SER A 168 5.31 11.82 -8.78
N SER A 169 4.27 11.58 -7.98
CA SER A 169 3.57 10.30 -7.97
C SER A 169 2.04 10.47 -7.98
N ALA A 170 1.37 9.47 -8.55
CA ALA A 170 -0.08 9.34 -8.49
C ALA A 170 -0.47 7.91 -8.12
N PHE A 171 -1.68 7.76 -7.57
CA PHE A 171 -2.24 6.46 -7.19
C PHE A 171 -3.54 6.18 -7.95
N ILE A 172 -3.64 4.97 -8.49
CA ILE A 172 -4.87 4.40 -9.09
C ILE A 172 -5.24 3.16 -8.30
N GLY A 173 -6.46 3.14 -7.76
CA GLY A 173 -6.96 2.04 -6.96
C GLY A 173 -8.37 2.32 -6.45
N LYS A 174 -8.96 1.36 -5.75
CA LYS A 174 -10.33 1.46 -5.22
C LYS A 174 -10.37 1.09 -3.74
N VAL A 175 -11.05 1.90 -2.94
CA VAL A 175 -11.32 1.64 -1.51
C VAL A 175 -12.82 1.72 -1.26
N GLY A 176 -13.29 1.34 -0.07
CA GLY A 176 -14.69 1.49 0.28
C GLY A 176 -15.06 2.95 0.52
N ALA A 177 -16.30 3.32 0.22
CA ALA A 177 -16.92 4.59 0.64
C ALA A 177 -17.24 4.54 2.14
N ASP A 178 -16.19 4.38 2.95
CA ASP A 178 -16.24 4.17 4.38
C ASP A 178 -15.14 4.97 5.11
N PRO A 179 -15.19 5.09 6.46
CA PRO A 179 -14.24 5.91 7.20
C PRO A 179 -12.76 5.53 6.97
N PHE A 180 -12.47 4.25 6.68
CA PHE A 180 -11.10 3.84 6.36
C PHE A 180 -10.71 4.27 4.96
N GLY A 181 -11.60 4.13 3.97
CA GLY A 181 -11.33 4.60 2.61
C GLY A 181 -11.08 6.11 2.53
N TYR A 182 -11.89 6.91 3.21
CA TYR A 182 -11.68 8.37 3.28
C TYR A 182 -10.38 8.74 3.98
N MET A 183 -10.05 8.06 5.10
CA MET A 183 -8.76 8.23 5.78
C MET A 183 -7.58 7.93 4.86
N LEU A 184 -7.64 6.84 4.09
CA LEU A 184 -6.57 6.45 3.15
C LEU A 184 -6.40 7.50 2.05
N ALA A 185 -7.49 8.03 1.49
CA ALA A 185 -7.45 9.10 0.51
C ALA A 185 -6.81 10.39 1.07
N ASP A 186 -7.14 10.75 2.31
CA ASP A 186 -6.55 11.89 3.00
C ASP A 186 -5.06 11.70 3.27
N ILE A 187 -4.62 10.48 3.60
CA ILE A 187 -3.20 10.16 3.79
C ILE A 187 -2.42 10.37 2.49
N LEU A 188 -2.94 9.95 1.33
CA LEU A 188 -2.31 10.23 0.04
C LEU A 188 -2.18 11.74 -0.20
N LYS A 189 -3.25 12.49 0.06
CA LYS A 189 -3.27 13.95 -0.10
C LYS A 189 -2.27 14.65 0.83
N GLN A 190 -2.21 14.25 2.10
CA GLN A 190 -1.26 14.79 3.09
C GLN A 190 0.20 14.53 2.68
N ASN A 191 0.46 13.39 2.03
CA ASN A 191 1.77 13.05 1.49
C ASN A 191 1.98 13.54 0.05
N LYS A 192 1.14 14.46 -0.45
CA LYS A 192 1.25 15.08 -1.78
C LYS A 192 1.30 14.07 -2.93
N VAL A 193 0.60 12.95 -2.81
CA VAL A 193 0.37 12.01 -3.90
C VAL A 193 -0.88 12.45 -4.66
N ASN A 194 -0.82 12.51 -5.99
CA ASN A 194 -2.02 12.75 -6.80
C ASN A 194 -2.97 11.55 -6.69
N ASN A 195 -4.09 11.74 -5.99
CA ASN A 195 -5.09 10.71 -5.75
C ASN A 195 -6.32 10.81 -6.69
N SER A 196 -6.23 11.53 -7.82
CA SER A 196 -7.33 11.65 -8.79
C SER A 196 -7.76 10.31 -9.39
N GLY A 197 -6.86 9.34 -9.42
CA GLY A 197 -7.10 7.96 -9.86
C GLY A 197 -7.78 7.06 -8.83
N MET A 198 -8.03 7.54 -7.61
CA MET A 198 -8.66 6.78 -6.54
C MET A 198 -10.18 6.74 -6.72
N ARG A 199 -10.78 5.57 -6.45
CA ARG A 199 -12.22 5.32 -6.56
C ARG A 199 -12.79 4.83 -5.23
N PHE A 200 -14.08 5.06 -5.03
CA PHE A 200 -14.80 4.68 -3.81
C PHE A 200 -15.96 3.75 -4.16
N ASP A 201 -15.98 2.57 -3.55
CA ASP A 201 -17.04 1.59 -3.71
C ASP A 201 -18.09 1.71 -2.60
N HIS A 202 -19.36 1.86 -2.96
CA HIS A 202 -20.45 1.99 -1.98
C HIS A 202 -20.97 0.64 -1.46
N ASN A 203 -20.59 -0.46 -2.09
CA ASN A 203 -21.11 -1.80 -1.82
C ASN A 203 -20.08 -2.72 -1.15
N ALA A 204 -18.79 -2.50 -1.40
CA ALA A 204 -17.68 -3.22 -0.77
C ALA A 204 -16.90 -2.33 0.21
N ARG A 205 -16.33 -2.97 1.24
CA ARG A 205 -15.53 -2.27 2.26
C ARG A 205 -14.07 -2.17 1.85
N THR A 206 -13.39 -1.18 2.41
CA THR A 206 -11.92 -1.10 2.39
C THR A 206 -11.31 -2.38 2.98
N ALA A 207 -10.31 -2.95 2.30
CA ALA A 207 -9.64 -4.16 2.76
C ALA A 207 -8.94 -3.95 4.11
N LEU A 208 -8.95 -4.98 4.94
CA LEU A 208 -8.22 -5.01 6.22
C LEU A 208 -7.26 -6.19 6.22
N ALA A 209 -6.05 -5.98 6.71
CA ALA A 209 -5.07 -7.04 6.94
C ALA A 209 -4.68 -7.03 8.42
N PHE A 210 -4.81 -8.17 9.09
CA PHE A 210 -4.26 -8.38 10.42
C PHE A 210 -2.95 -9.12 10.28
N ILE A 211 -1.90 -8.56 10.87
CA ILE A 211 -0.52 -9.06 10.72
C ILE A 211 0.05 -9.28 12.12
N SER A 212 0.55 -10.48 12.41
CA SER A 212 1.32 -10.72 13.63
C SER A 212 2.67 -11.36 13.33
N LEU A 213 3.66 -11.05 14.17
CA LEU A 213 4.94 -11.75 14.21
C LEU A 213 5.03 -12.47 15.55
N ARG A 214 4.96 -13.80 15.50
CA ARG A 214 5.06 -14.68 16.67
C ARG A 214 6.48 -14.74 17.20
N SER A 215 6.64 -15.20 18.44
CA SER A 215 7.94 -15.28 19.11
C SER A 215 8.91 -16.29 18.46
N ASP A 216 8.37 -17.26 17.72
CA ASP A 216 9.13 -18.21 16.90
C ASP A 216 9.58 -17.62 15.54
N GLY A 217 9.19 -16.38 15.24
CA GLY A 217 9.52 -15.70 13.99
C GLY A 217 8.51 -15.94 12.86
N GLU A 218 7.48 -16.77 13.06
CA GLU A 218 6.43 -16.98 12.06
C GLU A 218 5.54 -15.75 11.93
N ARG A 219 5.20 -15.39 10.69
CA ARG A 219 4.24 -14.33 10.40
C ARG A 219 2.86 -14.92 10.16
N GLU A 220 1.87 -14.39 10.87
CA GLU A 220 0.46 -14.68 10.63
C GLU A 220 -0.18 -13.52 9.87
N PHE A 221 -0.92 -13.87 8.82
CA PHE A 221 -1.69 -12.91 8.03
C PHE A 221 -3.15 -13.35 7.96
N LEU A 222 -4.07 -12.45 8.28
CA LEU A 222 -5.50 -12.63 8.10
C LEU A 222 -6.07 -11.45 7.32
N PHE A 223 -6.55 -11.72 6.11
CA PHE A 223 -7.09 -10.70 5.21
C PHE A 223 -8.61 -10.73 5.20
N PHE A 224 -9.24 -9.57 5.42
CA PHE A 224 -10.65 -9.34 5.15
C PHE A 224 -10.77 -8.70 3.76
N ARG A 225 -10.74 -9.54 2.72
CA ARG A 225 -10.61 -9.15 1.31
C ARG A 225 -11.57 -9.90 0.36
N ASN A 226 -12.74 -10.35 0.85
CA ASN A 226 -13.60 -11.30 0.12
C ASN A 226 -15.10 -10.89 0.05
N PRO A 227 -15.51 -10.01 -0.88
CA PRO A 227 -14.67 -9.07 -1.62
C PRO A 227 -14.44 -7.79 -0.81
N SER A 228 -13.29 -7.15 -1.03
CA SER A 228 -13.05 -5.75 -0.66
C SER A 228 -13.08 -4.88 -1.91
N ALA A 229 -13.16 -3.57 -1.71
CA ALA A 229 -13.30 -2.61 -2.81
C ALA A 229 -12.15 -2.66 -3.84
N ASP A 230 -10.90 -2.91 -3.42
CA ASP A 230 -9.75 -2.98 -4.32
C ASP A 230 -9.83 -4.15 -5.32
N THR A 231 -10.58 -5.20 -5.00
CA THR A 231 -10.80 -6.34 -5.91
C THR A 231 -11.86 -6.05 -6.98
N LEU A 232 -12.61 -4.96 -6.82
CA LEU A 232 -13.75 -4.58 -7.65
C LEU A 232 -13.52 -3.34 -8.52
N LEU A 233 -12.26 -2.93 -8.69
CA LEU A 233 -11.91 -1.90 -9.67
C LEU A 233 -12.19 -2.42 -11.08
N GLN A 234 -12.92 -1.62 -11.87
CA GLN A 234 -13.31 -1.94 -13.23
C GLN A 234 -12.58 -1.06 -14.26
N GLU A 235 -12.42 -1.58 -15.48
CA GLU A 235 -11.75 -0.88 -16.57
C GLU A 235 -12.39 0.48 -16.88
N SER A 236 -13.72 0.58 -16.79
CA SER A 236 -14.47 1.82 -17.00
C SER A 236 -14.19 2.90 -15.95
N GLU A 237 -13.61 2.54 -14.81
CA GLU A 237 -13.28 3.46 -13.72
C GLU A 237 -11.84 4.03 -13.85
N LEU A 238 -11.03 3.48 -14.77
CA LEU A 238 -9.64 3.89 -14.97
C LEU A 238 -9.53 5.35 -15.44
N ASP A 239 -8.63 6.11 -14.80
CA ASP A 239 -8.24 7.43 -15.28
C ASP A 239 -7.24 7.28 -16.43
N VAL A 240 -7.76 7.16 -17.65
CA VAL A 240 -6.98 6.95 -18.88
C VAL A 240 -5.97 8.09 -19.10
N ASN A 241 -6.33 9.33 -18.74
CA ASN A 241 -5.44 10.48 -18.94
C ASN A 241 -4.26 10.43 -17.98
N LEU A 242 -4.50 10.05 -16.72
CA LEU A 242 -3.44 9.86 -15.74
C LEU A 242 -2.46 8.75 -16.16
N ILE A 243 -2.98 7.62 -16.66
CA ILE A 243 -2.15 6.50 -17.16
C ILE A 243 -1.28 6.97 -18.33
N LYS A 244 -1.85 7.72 -19.29
CA LYS A 244 -1.12 8.21 -20.47
C LYS A 244 0.01 9.18 -20.14
N GLN A 245 -0.08 9.89 -19.01
CA GLN A 245 0.94 10.84 -18.55
C GLN A 245 2.08 10.17 -17.77
N ALA A 246 1.95 8.87 -17.45
CA ALA A 246 2.92 8.15 -16.64
C ALA A 246 4.24 7.98 -17.40
N LYS A 247 5.34 8.44 -16.78
CA LYS A 247 6.69 8.08 -17.22
C LYS A 247 7.01 6.63 -16.85
N ILE A 248 6.57 6.25 -15.64
CA ILE A 248 6.66 4.89 -15.11
C ILE A 248 5.28 4.50 -14.61
N PHE A 249 4.82 3.32 -15.00
CA PHE A 249 3.62 2.70 -14.45
C PHE A 249 4.03 1.52 -13.58
N HIS A 250 3.80 1.64 -12.28
CA HIS A 250 4.23 0.68 -11.26
C HIS A 250 3.05 -0.12 -10.72
N PHE A 251 3.22 -1.43 -10.56
CA PHE A 251 2.18 -2.34 -10.07
C PHE A 251 2.79 -3.56 -9.36
N GLY A 252 1.94 -4.29 -8.63
CA GLY A 252 2.30 -5.56 -7.98
C GLY A 252 1.35 -6.71 -8.32
N SER A 253 1.60 -7.89 -7.75
CA SER A 253 0.87 -9.10 -8.16
C SER A 253 -0.54 -9.26 -7.56
N ILE A 254 -0.87 -8.53 -6.48
CA ILE A 254 -2.14 -8.69 -5.74
C ILE A 254 -3.36 -8.37 -6.61
N SER A 255 -3.27 -7.36 -7.48
CA SER A 255 -4.34 -7.01 -8.42
C SER A 255 -4.54 -8.04 -9.54
N LEU A 256 -3.75 -9.13 -9.62
CA LEU A 256 -3.92 -10.21 -10.59
C LEU A 256 -4.79 -11.37 -10.05
N ILE A 257 -5.20 -11.32 -8.79
CA ILE A 257 -5.84 -12.46 -8.11
C ILE A 257 -7.30 -12.60 -8.53
N ASP A 258 -8.10 -11.54 -8.36
CA ASP A 258 -9.56 -11.57 -8.48
C ASP A 258 -10.06 -10.76 -9.68
N GLU A 259 -11.13 -11.23 -10.30
CA GLU A 259 -11.92 -10.42 -11.25
C GLU A 259 -12.94 -9.55 -10.50
N PRO A 260 -13.26 -8.34 -11.00
CA PRO A 260 -12.83 -7.72 -12.27
C PRO A 260 -11.48 -6.97 -12.20
N CYS A 261 -10.83 -6.91 -11.04
CA CYS A 261 -9.58 -6.14 -10.90
C CYS A 261 -8.45 -6.70 -11.78
N ARG A 262 -8.35 -8.02 -11.96
CA ARG A 262 -7.37 -8.65 -12.83
C ARG A 262 -7.47 -8.17 -14.28
N SER A 263 -8.64 -8.27 -14.89
CA SER A 263 -8.85 -7.78 -16.27
C SER A 263 -8.57 -6.27 -16.39
N THR A 264 -8.99 -5.50 -15.39
CA THR A 264 -8.72 -4.06 -15.30
C THR A 264 -7.23 -3.73 -15.21
N HIS A 265 -6.47 -4.51 -14.43
CA HIS A 265 -5.03 -4.38 -14.28
C HIS A 265 -4.32 -4.61 -15.62
N LEU A 266 -4.70 -5.66 -16.36
CA LEU A 266 -4.16 -5.95 -17.68
C LEU A 266 -4.47 -4.83 -18.69
N ALA A 267 -5.68 -4.26 -18.64
CA ALA A 267 -6.05 -3.12 -19.47
C ALA A 267 -5.19 -1.88 -19.14
N ALA A 268 -4.97 -1.59 -17.85
CA ALA A 268 -4.12 -0.47 -17.43
C ALA A 268 -2.66 -0.63 -17.88
N ILE A 269 -2.08 -1.85 -17.76
CA ILE A 269 -0.75 -2.18 -18.28
C ILE A 269 -0.68 -1.93 -19.80
N ALA A 270 -1.68 -2.40 -20.55
CA ALA A 270 -1.73 -2.23 -22.00
C ALA A 270 -1.79 -0.74 -22.40
N MET A 271 -2.59 0.06 -21.68
CA MET A 271 -2.67 1.51 -21.90
C MET A 271 -1.32 2.20 -21.62
N ALA A 272 -0.69 1.92 -20.48
CA ALA A 272 0.60 2.47 -20.11
C ALA A 272 1.70 2.11 -21.13
N LYS A 273 1.75 0.83 -21.55
CA LYS A 273 2.70 0.36 -22.57
C LYS A 273 2.53 1.09 -23.90
N LYS A 274 1.28 1.26 -24.36
CA LYS A 274 0.96 1.98 -25.60
C LYS A 274 1.36 3.46 -25.53
N SER A 275 1.36 4.05 -24.33
CA SER A 275 1.81 5.41 -24.07
C SER A 275 3.31 5.56 -23.90
N GLY A 276 4.08 4.47 -23.97
CA GLY A 276 5.55 4.51 -23.87
C GLY A 276 6.07 4.59 -22.44
N SER A 277 5.23 4.33 -21.43
CA SER A 277 5.66 4.25 -20.03
C SER A 277 6.62 3.08 -19.82
N ILE A 278 7.58 3.22 -18.91
CA ILE A 278 8.31 2.08 -18.36
C ILE A 278 7.36 1.30 -17.45
N LEU A 279 7.23 -0.01 -17.67
CA LEU A 279 6.44 -0.88 -16.80
C LEU A 279 7.30 -1.44 -15.66
N SER A 280 6.99 -1.03 -14.43
CA SER A 280 7.68 -1.50 -13.22
C SER A 280 6.81 -2.48 -12.44
N TYR A 281 7.35 -3.67 -12.17
CA TYR A 281 6.65 -4.75 -11.48
C TYR A 281 7.42 -5.16 -10.21
N ASP A 282 6.83 -4.95 -9.03
CA ASP A 282 7.28 -5.60 -7.80
C ASP A 282 6.38 -6.82 -7.54
N VAL A 283 6.95 -8.02 -7.53
CA VAL A 283 6.17 -9.26 -7.33
C VAL A 283 5.34 -9.18 -6.06
N ASN A 284 5.92 -8.67 -4.98
CA ASN A 284 5.27 -8.46 -3.68
C ASN A 284 4.29 -9.58 -3.30
N LEU A 285 4.76 -10.83 -3.31
CA LEU A 285 3.93 -12.02 -3.10
C LEU A 285 3.22 -11.95 -1.74
N ARG A 286 1.92 -12.23 -1.75
CA ARG A 286 1.09 -12.47 -0.55
C ARG A 286 0.38 -13.79 -0.69
N LEU A 287 1.13 -14.88 -0.45
CA LEU A 287 0.66 -16.24 -0.70
C LEU A 287 -0.72 -16.56 -0.11
N PRO A 288 -1.09 -16.12 1.12
CA PRO A 288 -2.42 -16.39 1.68
C PRO A 288 -3.61 -15.79 0.92
N LEU A 289 -3.38 -14.81 0.04
CA LEU A 289 -4.43 -14.25 -0.83
C LEU A 289 -4.69 -15.11 -2.07
N TRP A 290 -3.73 -15.96 -2.45
CA TRP A 290 -3.85 -16.78 -3.64
C TRP A 290 -4.58 -18.09 -3.35
N PRO A 291 -5.39 -18.61 -4.30
CA PRO A 291 -6.07 -19.90 -4.11
C PRO A 291 -5.12 -21.09 -3.89
N SER A 292 -3.90 -21.01 -4.43
CA SER A 292 -2.83 -22.00 -4.25
C SER A 292 -1.48 -21.42 -4.67
N GLU A 293 -0.39 -22.08 -4.27
CA GLU A 293 0.97 -21.72 -4.73
C GLU A 293 1.11 -21.77 -6.25
N ASP A 294 0.47 -22.75 -6.89
CA ASP A 294 0.49 -22.89 -8.35
C ASP A 294 -0.28 -21.76 -9.04
N ALA A 295 -1.43 -21.36 -8.49
CA ALA A 295 -2.16 -20.20 -8.97
C ALA A 295 -1.34 -18.92 -8.81
N ALA A 296 -0.63 -18.75 -7.69
CA ALA A 296 0.27 -17.62 -7.47
C ALA A 296 1.41 -17.58 -8.49
N ARG A 297 2.13 -18.70 -8.69
CA ARG A 297 3.19 -18.78 -9.71
C ARG A 297 2.66 -18.44 -11.10
N LYS A 298 1.54 -19.05 -11.53
CA LYS A 298 0.94 -18.78 -12.84
C LYS A 298 0.48 -17.33 -12.97
N GLY A 299 -0.14 -16.77 -11.94
CA GLY A 299 -0.61 -15.39 -11.92
C GLY A 299 0.55 -14.40 -12.03
N ILE A 300 1.56 -14.55 -11.17
CA ILE A 300 2.76 -13.72 -11.16
C ILE A 300 3.48 -13.77 -12.51
N MET A 301 3.66 -14.96 -13.09
CA MET A 301 4.37 -15.13 -14.35
C MET A 301 3.57 -14.70 -15.57
N SER A 302 2.23 -14.57 -15.48
CA SER A 302 1.36 -14.24 -16.62
C SER A 302 1.62 -12.88 -17.26
N ILE A 303 2.25 -11.96 -16.53
CA ILE A 303 2.61 -10.62 -17.00
C ILE A 303 4.13 -10.38 -17.01
N TRP A 304 4.93 -11.41 -16.74
CA TRP A 304 6.38 -11.29 -16.54
C TRP A 304 7.08 -10.62 -17.73
N ASP A 305 6.84 -11.13 -18.93
CA ASP A 305 7.45 -10.63 -20.17
C ASP A 305 6.96 -9.24 -20.62
N GLN A 306 5.96 -8.69 -19.92
CA GLN A 306 5.46 -7.34 -20.19
C GLN A 306 6.26 -6.27 -19.44
N ALA A 307 6.88 -6.62 -18.30
CA ALA A 307 7.59 -5.67 -17.46
C ALA A 307 8.94 -5.26 -18.07
N ASP A 308 9.29 -3.99 -17.87
CA ASP A 308 10.60 -3.43 -18.22
C ASP A 308 11.56 -3.46 -17.04
N VAL A 309 11.02 -3.28 -15.83
CA VAL A 309 11.75 -3.32 -14.57
C VAL A 309 11.04 -4.28 -13.64
N ILE A 310 11.74 -5.31 -13.17
CA ILE A 310 11.21 -6.27 -12.21
C ILE A 310 12.00 -6.16 -10.91
N LYS A 311 11.30 -6.18 -9.78
CA LYS A 311 11.91 -6.41 -8.47
C LYS A 311 11.34 -7.68 -7.85
N VAL A 312 12.24 -8.48 -7.30
CA VAL A 312 11.96 -9.68 -6.49
C VAL A 312 12.81 -9.67 -5.23
N SER A 313 12.40 -10.44 -4.24
CA SER A 313 13.19 -10.79 -3.06
C SER A 313 13.82 -12.18 -3.21
N GLU A 314 14.74 -12.52 -2.30
CA GLU A 314 15.31 -13.87 -2.21
C GLU A 314 14.24 -14.95 -1.99
N ASP A 315 13.28 -14.71 -1.10
CA ASP A 315 12.17 -15.64 -0.84
C ASP A 315 11.28 -15.84 -2.08
N GLU A 316 11.04 -14.75 -2.84
CA GLU A 316 10.26 -14.81 -4.08
C GLU A 316 10.99 -15.55 -5.19
N ILE A 317 12.33 -15.46 -5.27
CA ILE A 317 13.10 -16.27 -6.21
C ILE A 317 12.90 -17.75 -5.89
N THR A 318 13.16 -18.16 -4.64
CA THR A 318 12.99 -19.55 -4.22
C THR A 318 11.58 -20.06 -4.50
N PHE A 319 10.57 -19.24 -4.24
CA PHE A 319 9.17 -19.58 -4.53
C PHE A 319 8.91 -19.76 -6.03
N LEU A 320 9.33 -18.79 -6.86
CA LEU A 320 9.03 -18.79 -8.31
C LEU A 320 9.79 -19.88 -9.07
N THR A 321 10.97 -20.26 -8.60
CA THR A 321 11.82 -21.25 -9.27
C THR A 321 11.60 -22.68 -8.77
N GLY A 322 10.77 -22.87 -7.74
CA GLY A 322 10.46 -24.18 -7.19
C GLY A 322 11.54 -24.73 -6.25
N GLY A 323 12.23 -23.84 -5.52
CA GLY A 323 13.20 -24.22 -4.49
C GLY A 323 14.67 -24.08 -4.88
N ASP A 324 14.99 -23.41 -5.99
CA ASP A 324 16.40 -23.14 -6.32
C ASP A 324 17.06 -22.21 -5.28
N ASP A 325 18.39 -22.25 -5.20
CA ASP A 325 19.19 -21.31 -4.41
C ASP A 325 18.96 -19.88 -4.92
N PRO A 326 18.37 -18.99 -4.10
CA PRO A 326 18.10 -17.63 -4.53
C PRO A 326 19.39 -16.85 -4.77
N TYR A 327 20.52 -17.22 -4.17
CA TYR A 327 21.80 -16.51 -4.28
C TYR A 327 22.63 -16.86 -5.51
N ASP A 328 22.21 -17.86 -6.29
CA ASP A 328 22.84 -18.20 -7.57
C ASP A 328 22.38 -17.24 -8.66
N ASP A 329 23.31 -16.46 -9.21
CA ASP A 329 23.03 -15.55 -10.31
C ASP A 329 22.57 -16.27 -11.59
N ASN A 330 22.96 -17.53 -11.79
CA ASN A 330 22.55 -18.30 -12.96
C ASN A 330 21.07 -18.66 -12.91
N VAL A 331 20.52 -18.91 -11.71
CA VAL A 331 19.08 -19.12 -11.51
C VAL A 331 18.32 -17.87 -11.98
N VAL A 332 18.73 -16.69 -11.53
CA VAL A 332 18.11 -15.42 -11.92
C VAL A 332 18.24 -15.19 -13.43
N MET A 333 19.44 -15.31 -13.99
CA MET A 333 19.70 -15.02 -15.41
C MET A 333 19.02 -16.01 -16.37
N ASN A 334 18.90 -17.28 -16.00
CA ASN A 334 18.38 -18.31 -16.89
C ASN A 334 16.87 -18.53 -16.75
N LYS A 335 16.30 -18.30 -15.56
CA LYS A 335 14.88 -18.60 -15.28
C LYS A 335 14.00 -17.36 -15.15
N LEU A 336 14.57 -16.21 -14.74
CA LEU A 336 13.80 -15.01 -14.41
C LEU A 336 14.12 -13.82 -15.31
N PHE A 337 15.35 -13.70 -15.82
CA PHE A 337 15.70 -12.65 -16.76
C PHE A 337 15.20 -12.98 -18.17
N HIS A 338 14.58 -12.02 -18.86
CA HIS A 338 14.11 -12.18 -20.23
C HIS A 338 14.68 -11.09 -21.15
N PRO A 339 14.79 -11.32 -22.49
CA PRO A 339 15.46 -10.38 -23.40
C PRO A 339 14.81 -9.01 -23.54
N ASN A 340 13.58 -8.80 -23.06
CA ASN A 340 12.94 -7.48 -23.12
C ASN A 340 13.15 -6.67 -21.84
N LEU A 341 13.66 -7.30 -20.78
CA LEU A 341 13.86 -6.66 -19.49
C LEU A 341 15.00 -5.64 -19.56
N LYS A 342 14.75 -4.45 -19.03
CA LYS A 342 15.74 -3.38 -18.91
C LYS A 342 16.54 -3.52 -17.61
N LEU A 343 15.87 -3.90 -16.52
CA LEU A 343 16.49 -4.04 -15.20
C LEU A 343 15.75 -5.08 -14.35
N LEU A 344 16.47 -6.05 -13.80
CA LEU A 344 15.98 -6.94 -12.73
C LEU A 344 16.70 -6.61 -11.43
N LEU A 345 15.94 -6.42 -10.36
CA LEU A 345 16.44 -6.14 -9.02
C LEU A 345 16.10 -7.29 -8.07
N VAL A 346 17.07 -7.70 -7.27
CA VAL A 346 16.86 -8.66 -6.18
C VAL A 346 17.20 -7.99 -4.86
N SER A 347 16.23 -7.84 -3.97
CA SER A 347 16.46 -7.35 -2.61
C SER A 347 16.88 -8.49 -1.68
N GLU A 348 17.94 -8.27 -0.89
CA GLU A 348 18.57 -9.26 0.01
C GLU A 348 18.59 -8.77 1.47
N GLY A 349 17.52 -8.05 1.86
CA GLY A 349 17.37 -7.48 3.21
C GLY A 349 18.57 -6.62 3.61
N ALA A 350 19.18 -6.93 4.76
CA ALA A 350 20.33 -6.19 5.28
C ALA A 350 21.60 -6.30 4.41
N LYS A 351 21.68 -7.28 3.50
CA LYS A 351 22.82 -7.44 2.59
C LYS A 351 22.78 -6.43 1.43
N GLY A 352 21.62 -5.80 1.17
CA GLY A 352 21.41 -4.82 0.12
C GLY A 352 20.66 -5.40 -1.07
N CYS A 353 21.22 -5.27 -2.27
CA CYS A 353 20.56 -5.75 -3.48
C CYS A 353 21.53 -6.24 -4.55
N ARG A 354 21.02 -7.11 -5.44
CA ARG A 354 21.62 -7.44 -6.73
C ARG A 354 20.86 -6.77 -7.86
N TYR A 355 21.56 -6.50 -8.95
CA TYR A 355 20.98 -5.93 -10.17
C TYR A 355 21.48 -6.70 -11.39
N TYR A 356 20.61 -6.81 -12.39
CA TYR A 356 20.88 -7.48 -13.66
C TYR A 356 20.31 -6.65 -14.81
N THR A 357 21.13 -6.44 -15.82
CA THR A 357 20.76 -5.84 -17.11
C THR A 357 21.28 -6.75 -18.23
N LYS A 358 21.05 -6.35 -19.49
CA LYS A 358 21.64 -7.08 -20.62
C LYS A 358 23.18 -6.99 -20.67
N GLN A 359 23.75 -5.89 -20.17
CA GLN A 359 25.16 -5.57 -20.31
C GLN A 359 25.99 -5.93 -19.08
N PHE A 360 25.40 -5.77 -17.89
CA PHE A 360 26.11 -5.93 -16.63
C PHE A 360 25.19 -6.44 -15.52
N LYS A 361 25.81 -7.03 -14.51
CA LYS A 361 25.17 -7.45 -13.26
C LYS A 361 26.12 -7.20 -12.10
N GLY A 362 25.58 -7.02 -10.89
CA GLY A 362 26.42 -6.81 -9.72
C GLY A 362 25.63 -6.72 -8.42
N ARG A 363 26.32 -6.29 -7.36
CA ARG A 363 25.75 -6.13 -6.01
C ARG A 363 26.02 -4.73 -5.47
N VAL A 364 25.09 -4.23 -4.66
CA VAL A 364 25.24 -3.01 -3.87
C VAL A 364 24.90 -3.33 -2.43
N ALA A 365 25.84 -3.07 -1.53
CA ALA A 365 25.69 -3.38 -0.12
C ALA A 365 24.53 -2.60 0.53
N GLY A 366 23.90 -3.23 1.54
CA GLY A 366 22.86 -2.60 2.35
C GLY A 366 23.43 -1.55 3.30
N VAL A 367 22.53 -0.70 3.80
CA VAL A 367 22.86 0.28 4.84
C VAL A 367 22.51 -0.30 6.20
N LYS A 368 23.50 -0.35 7.11
CA LYS A 368 23.33 -0.95 8.44
C LYS A 368 22.47 -0.05 9.33
N VAL A 369 21.37 -0.61 9.83
CA VAL A 369 20.44 0.02 10.78
C VAL A 369 19.95 -1.03 11.78
N LYS A 370 19.37 -0.59 12.89
CA LYS A 370 18.64 -1.48 13.80
C LYS A 370 17.15 -1.47 13.41
N PRO A 371 16.57 -2.59 12.96
CA PRO A 371 15.17 -2.63 12.58
C PRO A 371 14.25 -2.57 13.81
N ILE A 372 13.16 -1.84 13.67
CA ILE A 372 11.99 -1.80 14.58
C ILE A 372 10.81 -2.51 13.93
N ASP A 373 10.55 -2.25 12.65
CA ASP A 373 9.47 -2.85 11.87
C ASP A 373 9.93 -3.00 10.42
N THR A 374 9.91 -4.19 9.85
CA THR A 374 10.38 -4.42 8.47
C THR A 374 9.34 -4.06 7.38
N THR A 375 8.13 -3.68 7.79
CA THR A 375 7.02 -3.39 6.88
C THR A 375 7.35 -2.19 5.99
N GLY A 376 7.17 -2.35 4.67
CA GLY A 376 7.45 -1.31 3.69
C GLY A 376 8.90 -1.17 3.27
N ALA A 377 9.84 -2.00 3.74
CA ALA A 377 11.25 -1.97 3.32
C ALA A 377 11.43 -2.11 1.80
N GLY A 378 10.75 -3.09 1.21
CA GLY A 378 10.73 -3.30 -0.24
C GLY A 378 10.10 -2.12 -0.98
N ASP A 379 8.97 -1.62 -0.48
CA ASP A 379 8.24 -0.50 -1.10
C ASP A 379 9.07 0.80 -1.07
N ALA A 380 9.79 1.05 0.03
CA ALA A 380 10.69 2.20 0.16
C ALA A 380 11.91 2.07 -0.77
N PHE A 381 12.46 0.85 -0.92
CA PHE A 381 13.50 0.58 -1.91
C PHE A 381 13.00 0.85 -3.33
N VAL A 382 11.81 0.34 -3.69
CA VAL A 382 11.19 0.56 -4.99
C VAL A 382 10.92 2.05 -5.22
N GLY A 383 10.33 2.76 -4.25
CA GLY A 383 10.11 4.20 -4.34
C GLY A 383 11.41 4.98 -4.54
N GLY A 384 12.49 4.58 -3.85
CA GLY A 384 13.83 5.12 -4.01
C GLY A 384 14.34 4.99 -5.45
N ILE A 385 14.40 3.77 -5.99
CA ILE A 385 14.93 3.54 -7.35
C ILE A 385 14.04 4.17 -8.43
N LEU A 386 12.71 4.09 -8.29
CA LEU A 386 11.78 4.66 -9.26
C LEU A 386 11.81 6.20 -9.27
N SER A 387 12.03 6.85 -8.12
CA SER A 387 12.16 8.32 -8.07
C SER A 387 13.35 8.82 -8.92
N ILE A 388 14.46 8.08 -8.93
CA ILE A 388 15.65 8.42 -9.72
C ILE A 388 15.44 8.02 -11.18
N LEU A 389 14.93 6.81 -11.44
CA LEU A 389 14.66 6.31 -12.80
C LEU A 389 13.64 7.17 -13.55
N ALA A 390 12.65 7.74 -12.88
CA ALA A 390 11.68 8.63 -13.50
C ALA A 390 12.31 9.94 -13.97
N SER A 391 13.38 10.38 -13.31
CA SER A 391 14.17 11.57 -13.69
C SER A 391 15.23 11.26 -14.74
N ASP A 392 15.69 10.01 -14.82
CA ASP A 392 16.60 9.53 -15.87
C ASP A 392 16.24 8.10 -16.30
N ILE A 393 15.46 8.01 -17.38
CA ILE A 393 15.04 6.72 -17.95
C ILE A 393 16.18 5.90 -18.53
N ASN A 394 17.38 6.45 -18.71
CA ASN A 394 18.55 5.70 -19.19
C ASN A 394 19.46 5.25 -18.05
N LEU A 395 19.08 5.44 -16.78
CA LEU A 395 19.86 5.06 -15.60
C LEU A 395 20.43 3.63 -15.69
N TYR A 396 19.63 2.67 -16.19
CA TYR A 396 20.02 1.27 -16.32
C TYR A 396 21.09 0.99 -17.39
N LYS A 397 21.53 2.00 -18.16
CA LYS A 397 22.59 1.88 -19.18
C LYS A 397 23.96 2.32 -18.67
N ASP A 398 24.02 2.98 -17.51
CA ASP A 398 25.26 3.44 -16.87
C ASP A 398 25.39 2.74 -15.51
N GLU A 399 26.29 1.75 -15.45
CA GLU A 399 26.46 0.93 -14.25
C GLU A 399 26.86 1.76 -13.03
N LYS A 400 27.73 2.78 -13.19
CA LYS A 400 28.18 3.59 -12.07
C LYS A 400 27.00 4.35 -11.46
N ARG A 401 26.22 5.03 -12.30
CA ARG A 401 25.04 5.80 -11.86
C ARG A 401 23.94 4.89 -11.33
N LEU A 402 23.73 3.72 -11.91
CA LEU A 402 22.80 2.73 -11.39
C LEU A 402 23.20 2.28 -9.97
N ARG A 403 24.48 1.97 -9.73
CA ARG A 403 24.95 1.56 -8.40
C ARG A 403 24.76 2.66 -7.36
N GLU A 404 24.98 3.92 -7.71
CA GLU A 404 24.70 5.07 -6.84
C GLU A 404 23.21 5.19 -6.51
N ALA A 405 22.33 5.01 -7.51
CA ALA A 405 20.88 5.02 -7.31
C ALA A 405 20.39 3.82 -6.47
N LEU A 406 21.00 2.64 -6.63
CA LEU A 406 20.69 1.47 -5.83
C LEU A 406 21.16 1.60 -4.38
N LEU A 407 22.29 2.28 -4.15
CA LEU A 407 22.72 2.61 -2.79
C LEU A 407 21.72 3.56 -2.12
N PHE A 408 21.21 4.54 -2.86
CA PHE A 408 20.13 5.42 -2.41
C PHE A 408 18.83 4.63 -2.10
N ALA A 409 18.44 3.70 -2.96
CA ALA A 409 17.28 2.83 -2.74
C ALA A 409 17.47 1.91 -1.51
N ASN A 410 18.65 1.32 -1.32
CA ASN A 410 18.99 0.53 -0.13
C ASN A 410 18.90 1.38 1.14
N ALA A 411 19.33 2.64 1.09
CA ALA A 411 19.20 3.57 2.21
C ALA A 411 17.73 3.92 2.52
N CYS A 412 16.87 4.03 1.50
CA CYS A 412 15.43 4.21 1.68
C CYS A 412 14.82 3.02 2.43
N GLY A 413 15.11 1.79 1.97
CA GLY A 413 14.69 0.56 2.62
C GLY A 413 15.25 0.39 4.04
N ALA A 414 16.48 0.85 4.29
CA ALA A 414 17.06 0.82 5.63
C ALA A 414 16.40 1.84 6.57
N LEU A 415 16.08 3.05 6.10
CA LEU A 415 15.47 4.07 6.95
C LEU A 415 14.03 3.71 7.34
N VAL A 416 13.23 3.17 6.43
CA VAL A 416 11.82 2.85 6.72
C VAL A 416 11.73 1.83 7.86
N VAL A 417 12.68 0.90 7.98
CA VAL A 417 12.61 -0.10 9.04
C VAL A 417 12.95 0.41 10.43
N THR A 418 13.38 1.66 10.56
CA THR A 418 13.74 2.28 11.86
C THR A 418 12.56 2.90 12.59
N LYS A 419 11.37 2.89 11.99
CA LYS A 419 10.12 3.44 12.56
C LYS A 419 8.99 2.41 12.33
N LYS A 420 7.91 2.49 13.09
CA LYS A 420 6.74 1.61 12.92
C LYS A 420 5.86 2.06 11.75
N GLY A 421 5.33 1.10 11.01
CA GLY A 421 4.41 1.30 9.89
C GLY A 421 5.09 1.83 8.63
N ALA A 422 4.64 1.38 7.45
CA ALA A 422 5.27 1.73 6.17
C ALA A 422 5.16 3.24 5.85
N ILE A 423 3.95 3.75 5.61
CA ILE A 423 3.73 5.15 5.19
C ILE A 423 4.33 6.17 6.18
N PRO A 424 4.11 6.07 7.51
CA PRO A 424 4.70 7.00 8.46
C PRO A 424 6.23 7.02 8.43
N ALA A 425 6.86 5.88 8.14
CA ALA A 425 8.31 5.71 8.16
C ALA A 425 9.03 6.07 6.85
N MET A 426 8.30 6.27 5.74
CA MET A 426 8.88 6.62 4.44
C MET A 426 9.80 7.86 4.56
N PRO A 427 11.07 7.77 4.14
CA PRO A 427 12.05 8.83 4.39
C PRO A 427 11.92 9.99 3.41
N THR A 428 12.40 11.15 3.85
CA THR A 428 12.71 12.29 2.97
C THR A 428 14.06 12.10 2.29
N ARG A 429 14.28 12.78 1.17
CA ARG A 429 15.56 12.74 0.44
C ARG A 429 16.71 13.25 1.30
N GLU A 430 16.46 14.24 2.15
CA GLU A 430 17.42 14.75 3.11
C GLU A 430 17.84 13.68 4.12
N GLU A 431 16.90 12.96 4.73
CA GLU A 431 17.19 11.86 5.66
C GLU A 431 18.06 10.77 4.99
N VAL A 432 17.76 10.42 3.74
CA VAL A 432 18.54 9.44 2.95
C VAL A 432 19.97 9.92 2.75
N TYR A 433 20.19 11.18 2.39
CA TYR A 433 21.54 11.70 2.25
C TYR A 433 22.29 11.80 3.58
N GLN A 434 21.59 12.07 4.70
CA GLN A 434 22.24 12.09 6.02
C GLN A 434 22.76 10.72 6.42
N ILE A 435 21.97 9.65 6.25
CA ILE A 435 22.43 8.30 6.63
C ILE A 435 23.59 7.83 5.73
N LEU A 436 23.57 8.17 4.44
CA LEU A 436 24.66 7.84 3.52
C LEU A 436 25.96 8.57 3.87
N LYS A 437 25.89 9.83 4.32
CA LYS A 437 27.06 10.58 4.82
C LYS A 437 27.64 9.99 6.10
N GLN A 438 26.79 9.49 6.99
CA GLN A 438 27.21 8.86 8.25
C GLN A 438 27.86 7.50 8.01
N GLY A 439 27.32 6.69 7.08
CA GLY A 439 27.91 5.42 6.67
C GLY A 439 29.29 5.56 6.03
N GLY A 440 29.53 6.66 5.29
CA GLY A 440 30.84 6.97 4.71
C GLY A 440 31.92 7.35 5.74
N ARG A 441 31.55 7.72 6.97
CA ARG A 441 32.50 8.03 8.06
C ARG A 441 32.92 6.80 8.87
N GLY A 442 32.31 5.64 8.63
CA GLY A 442 32.59 4.39 9.36
C GLY A 442 33.53 3.40 8.65
N VAL A 443 34.16 3.78 7.53
CA VAL A 443 35.05 2.92 6.73
C VAL A 443 36.51 3.41 6.72
N VAL A 444 36.85 4.39 7.57
CA VAL A 444 38.23 4.77 7.86
C VAL A 444 38.47 4.54 9.35
N GLY A 445 38.93 3.34 9.69
CA GLY A 445 39.28 2.92 11.04
C GLY A 445 40.10 1.65 10.98
#